data_AF-A0A135VFM6-F1
#
_entry.id   AF-A0A135VFM6-F1
#
_cell.length_a   1.000
_cell.length_b   1.000
_cell.length_c   1.000
_cell.angle_alpha   90.00
_cell.angle_beta   90.00
_cell.angle_gamma   90.00
#
_symmetry.space_group_name_H-M   'P 1'
#
loop_
_entity.id
_entity.type
_entity.pdbx_description
1 polymer ?
#
loop_
_entity_poly.entity_id
_entity_poly.type
_entity_poly.pdbx_seq_one_letter_code
_entity_poly.pdbx_strand_id
1 'polypeptide(L)'
;REEEPNDDTDILNVGPEIFELVVKDNGKGMKKEAIPVLIGKMLTGTKFTLKQNRGTFGLGGSLALLYGQVTTQEPIEVVTGRDGEKHGHKIVMKLDIETNQPEILYEEKISKSPHEKGTMVSYKLQGDWVRSKKRIIDYFTKTAIIVPYASLLFDTPDGQILTYNRLIDKLPVAPREMKPHPRGIDVELLKKMTNSTRARTMKAFMKNSFQRVGNSIAEEFLAYSNMNPDENPLVLGQDELVTLMNKLAVFEKFLPPSSKSLSPAGIDVLSAGIQRLSPDFSVFKQRSPNVHEGHPFIVETGVAYGGSLDPGINVYRFANRIPLLYDERSDVTYRVVRNLNLKNYGLRQEDPIAFVIHICSTKVPYKTVGKEYIADVDIVRKEIELGFKDCLREIGEKIRRRDRVYKKRKRENRLTEYYTFMAEILSSALKRHVSISILFDSGRGGLNE
;
A
#
# COMPACT_ATOMS: atom_id res chain seq x y z
N ARG A 1 -50.02 4.12 -35.20
CA ARG A 1 -48.85 3.23 -35.03
C ARG A 1 -47.70 4.15 -34.76
N GLU A 2 -47.52 4.45 -33.48
CA GLU A 2 -46.43 5.29 -32.98
C GLU A 2 -45.13 4.49 -33.12
N GLU A 3 -44.14 5.10 -33.74
CA GLU A 3 -42.77 4.58 -33.78
C GLU A 3 -42.10 5.00 -32.48
N GLU A 4 -41.82 4.02 -31.61
CA GLU A 4 -40.91 4.20 -30.47
C GLU A 4 -39.49 4.46 -31.00
N PRO A 5 -38.75 5.44 -30.46
CA PRO A 5 -37.36 5.63 -30.82
C PRO A 5 -36.51 4.53 -30.19
N ASN A 6 -35.72 3.84 -31.02
CA ASN A 6 -34.68 2.91 -30.59
C ASN A 6 -33.68 3.64 -29.67
N ASP A 7 -33.81 3.46 -28.37
CA ASP A 7 -32.92 4.00 -27.32
C ASP A 7 -31.70 3.07 -27.08
N ASP A 8 -31.05 2.69 -28.17
CA ASP A 8 -29.80 1.91 -28.17
C ASP A 8 -28.67 2.73 -28.83
N THR A 9 -28.69 4.05 -28.61
CA THR A 9 -27.60 4.96 -28.99
C THR A 9 -26.37 4.69 -28.14
N ASP A 10 -25.55 3.75 -28.61
CA ASP A 10 -24.09 3.85 -28.73
C ASP A 10 -23.36 4.65 -27.63
N ILE A 11 -23.60 4.31 -26.35
CA ILE A 11 -23.02 4.94 -25.15
C ILE A 11 -21.47 4.87 -25.16
N LEU A 12 -20.88 4.08 -26.06
CA LEU A 12 -19.43 3.92 -26.22
C LEU A 12 -18.75 4.99 -27.09
N ASN A 13 -19.52 5.86 -27.76
CA ASN A 13 -19.05 6.87 -28.70
C ASN A 13 -19.15 8.33 -28.20
N VAL A 14 -19.49 8.55 -26.92
CA VAL A 14 -19.44 9.89 -26.33
C VAL A 14 -17.96 10.27 -26.14
N GLY A 15 -17.54 11.37 -26.76
CA GLY A 15 -16.19 11.91 -26.63
C GLY A 15 -15.84 12.27 -25.18
N PRO A 16 -14.57 12.62 -24.89
CA PRO A 16 -14.17 12.99 -23.53
C PRO A 16 -14.99 14.18 -23.02
N GLU A 17 -15.57 14.03 -21.84
CA GLU A 17 -16.38 15.05 -21.15
C GLU A 17 -15.55 15.81 -20.12
N ILE A 18 -15.99 17.02 -19.76
CA ILE A 18 -15.33 17.81 -18.72
C ILE A 18 -15.95 17.47 -17.36
N PHE A 19 -15.11 17.04 -16.43
CA PHE A 19 -15.48 16.76 -15.04
C PHE A 19 -14.79 17.73 -14.09
N GLU A 20 -15.48 18.11 -13.01
CA GLU A 20 -14.86 18.78 -11.86
C GLU A 20 -14.41 17.72 -10.85
N LEU A 21 -13.12 17.71 -10.53
CA LEU A 21 -12.57 16.84 -9.48
C LEU A 21 -12.26 17.67 -8.23
N VAL A 22 -12.98 17.36 -7.15
CA VAL A 22 -12.79 18.00 -5.84
C VAL A 22 -12.20 17.00 -4.86
N VAL A 23 -11.03 17.31 -4.29
CA VAL A 23 -10.40 16.51 -3.24
C VAL A 23 -10.35 17.33 -1.96
N LYS A 24 -10.96 16.82 -0.88
CA LYS A 24 -11.01 17.44 0.45
C LYS A 24 -10.34 16.54 1.49
N ASP A 25 -9.47 17.12 2.31
CA ASP A 25 -8.84 16.45 3.45
C ASP A 25 -8.99 17.23 4.75
N ASN A 26 -8.82 16.54 5.89
CA ASN A 26 -8.80 17.12 7.24
C ASN A 26 -7.36 17.16 7.81
N GLY A 27 -6.37 17.36 6.94
CA GLY A 27 -4.95 17.40 7.27
C GLY A 27 -4.53 18.68 7.99
N LYS A 28 -3.24 18.99 7.97
CA LYS A 28 -2.66 20.16 8.67
C LYS A 28 -2.95 21.49 7.99
N GLY A 29 -3.50 21.47 6.78
CA GLY A 29 -3.54 22.61 5.87
C GLY A 29 -2.15 23.04 5.38
N MET A 30 -2.14 24.02 4.47
CA MET A 30 -0.94 24.63 3.91
C MET A 30 -0.82 26.08 4.38
N LYS A 31 0.41 26.57 4.48
CA LYS A 31 0.66 28.01 4.66
C LYS A 31 0.37 28.72 3.34
N LYS A 32 -0.25 29.91 3.39
CA LYS A 32 -0.60 30.70 2.20
C LYS A 32 0.58 30.82 1.23
N GLU A 33 1.75 31.19 1.74
CA GLU A 33 2.94 31.47 0.92
C GLU A 33 3.50 30.21 0.25
N ALA A 34 3.18 29.03 0.78
CA ALA A 34 3.66 27.76 0.24
C ALA A 34 2.75 27.21 -0.87
N ILE A 35 1.48 27.65 -0.96
CA ILE A 35 0.50 27.10 -1.90
C ILE A 35 0.97 27.23 -3.36
N PRO A 36 1.37 28.43 -3.85
CA PRO A 36 1.75 28.58 -5.25
C PRO A 36 2.97 27.72 -5.60
N VAL A 37 3.93 27.60 -4.69
CA VAL A 37 5.17 26.82 -4.90
C VAL A 37 4.92 25.31 -4.87
N LEU A 38 4.08 24.83 -3.97
CA LEU A 38 3.83 23.39 -3.80
C LEU A 38 2.88 22.82 -4.86
N ILE A 39 1.97 23.64 -5.39
CA ILE A 39 0.93 23.22 -6.33
C ILE A 39 1.24 23.69 -7.75
N GLY A 40 1.65 24.94 -7.91
CA GLY A 40 1.84 25.62 -9.19
C GLY A 40 3.31 25.76 -9.58
N LYS A 41 4.16 24.81 -9.16
CA LYS A 41 5.51 24.67 -9.71
C LYS A 41 5.88 23.21 -9.81
N MET A 42 6.38 22.81 -10.98
CA MET A 42 6.84 21.45 -11.22
C MET A 42 8.16 21.17 -10.48
N LEU A 43 8.33 19.93 -10.02
CA LEU A 43 9.55 19.42 -9.36
C LEU A 43 9.93 20.08 -8.02
N THR A 44 9.01 20.78 -7.35
CA THR A 44 9.24 21.41 -6.03
C THR A 44 9.01 20.47 -4.84
N GLY A 45 8.80 19.17 -5.10
CA GLY A 45 8.42 18.23 -4.07
C GLY A 45 9.45 18.13 -2.93
N THR A 46 8.99 18.22 -1.69
CA THR A 46 9.79 17.97 -0.47
C THR A 46 10.16 16.49 -0.28
N LYS A 47 9.98 15.66 -1.32
CA LYS A 47 10.00 14.19 -1.26
C LYS A 47 11.38 13.57 -1.53
N PHE A 48 12.41 14.40 -1.71
CA PHE A 48 13.81 13.98 -1.88
C PHE A 48 14.50 13.53 -0.57
N THR A 49 13.76 13.51 0.54
CA THR A 49 14.23 12.98 1.83
C THR A 49 14.14 11.45 1.84
N LEU A 50 15.11 10.76 2.46
CA LEU A 50 15.10 9.30 2.59
C LEU A 50 14.16 8.83 3.70
N LYS A 51 12.88 8.90 3.36
CA LYS A 51 11.73 8.58 4.20
C LYS A 51 10.65 7.95 3.32
N GLN A 52 9.94 6.96 3.84
CA GLN A 52 8.80 6.39 3.11
C GLN A 52 7.76 7.47 2.80
N ASN A 53 7.44 7.60 1.52
CA ASN A 53 6.39 8.45 0.99
C ASN A 53 5.54 7.66 -0.02
N ARG A 54 4.27 8.08 -0.19
CA ARG A 54 3.40 7.56 -1.26
C ARG A 54 3.95 7.95 -2.66
N GLY A 55 4.17 9.26 -2.84
CA GLY A 55 4.79 9.81 -4.05
C GLY A 55 6.32 9.72 -4.02
N THR A 56 6.96 9.68 -5.19
CA THR A 56 8.43 9.60 -5.34
C THR A 56 9.00 10.96 -5.75
N PHE A 57 8.53 11.53 -6.87
CA PHE A 57 9.15 12.72 -7.49
C PHE A 57 8.41 14.04 -7.23
N GLY A 58 7.29 14.02 -6.49
CA GLY A 58 6.45 15.21 -6.32
C GLY A 58 5.63 15.62 -7.55
N LEU A 59 5.78 14.93 -8.68
CA LEU A 59 5.12 15.28 -9.95
C LEU A 59 3.64 14.91 -10.04
N GLY A 60 3.18 13.86 -9.36
CA GLY A 60 1.85 13.28 -9.62
C GLY A 60 0.69 14.26 -9.51
N GLY A 61 0.63 15.04 -8.41
CA GLY A 61 -0.43 16.03 -8.23
C GLY A 61 -0.32 17.18 -9.22
N SER A 62 0.87 17.75 -9.39
CA SER A 62 1.11 18.86 -10.32
C SER A 62 0.83 18.48 -11.78
N LEU A 63 1.12 17.25 -12.20
CA LEU A 63 0.80 16.76 -13.54
C LEU A 63 -0.71 16.60 -13.76
N ALA A 64 -1.45 16.14 -12.75
CA ALA A 64 -2.90 16.04 -12.84
C ALA A 64 -3.55 17.43 -12.99
N LEU A 65 -3.06 18.40 -12.22
CA LEU A 65 -3.50 19.79 -12.30
C LEU A 65 -3.14 20.45 -13.63
N LEU A 66 -1.92 20.23 -14.12
CA LEU A 66 -1.49 20.69 -15.43
C LEU A 66 -2.33 20.07 -16.55
N TYR A 67 -2.61 18.77 -16.48
CA TYR A 67 -3.47 18.11 -17.45
C TYR A 67 -4.87 18.74 -17.48
N GLY A 68 -5.46 19.00 -16.31
CA GLY A 68 -6.72 19.71 -16.21
C GLY A 68 -6.68 21.10 -16.85
N GLN A 69 -5.66 21.89 -16.54
CA GLN A 69 -5.49 23.23 -17.12
C GLN A 69 -5.25 23.19 -18.64
N VAL A 70 -4.43 22.28 -19.16
CA VAL A 70 -4.16 22.18 -20.60
C VAL A 70 -5.41 21.78 -21.37
N THR A 71 -6.20 20.86 -20.82
CA THR A 71 -7.40 20.32 -21.48
C THR A 71 -8.62 21.23 -21.38
N THR A 72 -8.75 22.02 -20.31
CA THR A 72 -9.95 22.85 -20.07
C THR A 72 -9.68 24.35 -20.09
N GLN A 73 -8.42 24.78 -20.00
CA GLN A 73 -7.99 26.19 -19.83
C GLN A 73 -8.54 26.87 -18.57
N GLU A 74 -9.12 26.09 -17.66
CA GLU A 74 -9.72 26.56 -16.41
C GLU A 74 -8.67 26.61 -15.29
N PRO A 75 -8.80 27.55 -14.33
CA PRO A 75 -7.87 27.68 -13.23
C PRO A 75 -8.06 26.59 -12.16
N ILE A 76 -7.06 26.44 -11.32
CA ILE A 76 -7.06 25.53 -10.17
C ILE A 76 -7.49 26.33 -8.94
N GLU A 77 -8.47 25.82 -8.20
CA GLU A 77 -8.90 26.40 -6.93
C GLU A 77 -8.33 25.60 -5.75
N VAL A 78 -7.71 26.31 -4.81
CA VAL A 78 -7.18 25.75 -3.57
C VAL A 78 -7.77 26.49 -2.39
N VAL A 79 -8.44 25.78 -1.50
CA VAL A 79 -8.93 26.31 -0.23
C VAL A 79 -8.24 25.58 0.91
N THR A 80 -7.61 26.30 1.84
CA THR A 80 -6.91 25.66 2.95
C THR A 80 -7.08 26.42 4.26
N GLY A 81 -7.05 25.69 5.37
CA GLY A 81 -7.10 26.24 6.71
C GLY A 81 -6.23 25.43 7.66
N ARG A 82 -5.59 26.11 8.61
CA ARG A 82 -4.75 25.47 9.64
C ARG A 82 -5.36 25.61 11.01
N ASP A 83 -5.07 24.63 11.86
CA ASP A 83 -5.56 24.59 13.24
C ASP A 83 -5.07 25.81 14.02
N GLY A 84 -5.96 26.46 14.78
CA GLY A 84 -5.67 27.66 15.56
C GLY A 84 -5.68 28.99 14.79
N GLU A 85 -5.73 28.96 13.45
CA GLU A 85 -5.88 30.18 12.65
C GLU A 85 -7.37 30.57 12.54
N LYS A 86 -7.68 31.87 12.69
CA LYS A 86 -9.07 32.39 12.59
C LYS A 86 -9.60 32.46 11.15
N HIS A 87 -8.72 32.30 10.17
CA HIS A 87 -9.04 32.45 8.77
C HIS A 87 -8.38 31.33 7.97
N GLY A 88 -9.04 30.93 6.89
CA GLY A 88 -8.47 30.15 5.81
C GLY A 88 -8.13 31.03 4.60
N HIS A 89 -7.56 30.40 3.58
CA HIS A 89 -7.15 31.05 2.34
C HIS A 89 -7.75 30.30 1.17
N LYS A 90 -8.39 31.05 0.25
CA LYS A 90 -8.75 30.60 -1.09
C LYS A 90 -7.82 31.25 -2.09
N ILE A 91 -7.22 30.44 -2.94
CA ILE A 91 -6.34 30.86 -4.02
C ILE A 91 -6.83 30.20 -5.30
N VAL A 92 -7.05 31.02 -6.33
CA VAL A 92 -7.34 30.57 -7.69
C VAL A 92 -6.15 30.95 -8.55
N MET A 93 -5.56 29.97 -9.22
CA MET A 93 -4.30 30.17 -9.94
C MET A 93 -4.20 29.29 -11.18
N LYS A 94 -3.31 29.68 -12.08
CA LYS A 94 -2.85 28.88 -13.23
C LYS A 94 -1.36 28.61 -13.10
N LEU A 95 -0.89 27.57 -13.77
CA LEU A 95 0.53 27.30 -13.97
C LEU A 95 0.94 27.87 -15.33
N ASP A 96 1.89 28.80 -15.33
CA ASP A 96 2.61 29.17 -16.54
C ASP A 96 3.57 28.03 -16.90
N ILE A 97 3.32 27.41 -18.06
CA ILE A 97 4.05 26.24 -18.53
C ILE A 97 5.43 26.64 -19.07
N GLU A 98 5.56 27.84 -19.64
CA GLU A 98 6.82 28.31 -20.22
C GLU A 98 7.82 28.68 -19.12
N THR A 99 7.36 29.41 -18.10
CA THR A 99 8.23 29.86 -17.02
C THR A 99 8.27 28.89 -15.83
N ASN A 100 7.39 27.88 -15.80
CA ASN A 100 7.17 26.98 -14.66
C ASN A 100 6.96 27.78 -13.36
N GLN A 101 6.10 28.79 -13.41
CA GLN A 101 5.73 29.63 -12.28
C GLN A 101 4.21 29.67 -12.10
N PRO A 102 3.73 29.80 -10.86
CA PRO A 102 2.32 29.99 -10.60
C PRO A 102 1.90 31.42 -10.93
N GLU A 103 0.80 31.56 -11.67
CA GLU A 103 0.10 32.82 -11.89
C GLU A 103 -1.14 32.87 -11.00
N ILE A 104 -1.14 33.76 -10.02
CA ILE A 104 -2.25 33.91 -9.08
C ILE A 104 -3.28 34.85 -9.67
N LEU A 105 -4.49 34.35 -9.91
CA LEU A 105 -5.60 35.11 -10.50
C LEU A 105 -6.47 35.78 -9.44
N TYR A 106 -6.69 35.08 -8.32
CA TYR A 106 -7.55 35.55 -7.25
C TYR A 106 -7.10 34.99 -5.91
N GLU A 107 -7.14 35.84 -4.88
CA GLU A 107 -6.90 35.46 -3.50
C GLU A 107 -7.97 36.02 -2.58
N GLU A 108 -8.43 35.19 -1.66
CA GLU A 108 -9.41 35.57 -0.66
C GLU A 108 -9.05 35.00 0.70
N LYS A 109 -9.35 35.78 1.73
CA LYS A 109 -9.26 35.36 3.12
C LYS A 109 -10.64 34.96 3.61
N ILE A 110 -10.83 33.68 3.91
CA ILE A 110 -12.12 33.12 4.31
C ILE A 110 -12.19 33.02 5.83
N SER A 111 -13.30 33.44 6.44
CA SER A 111 -13.51 33.24 7.87
C SER A 111 -13.80 31.76 8.14
N LYS A 112 -13.12 31.16 9.14
CA LYS A 112 -13.29 29.75 9.48
C LYS A 112 -13.35 29.55 10.99
N SER A 113 -13.86 28.41 11.42
CA SER A 113 -13.75 28.06 12.84
C SER A 113 -12.28 27.77 13.22
N PRO A 114 -11.84 28.05 14.46
CA PRO A 114 -10.44 27.82 14.86
C PRO A 114 -9.97 26.38 14.70
N HIS A 115 -10.86 25.40 14.86
CA HIS A 115 -10.56 23.96 14.78
C HIS A 115 -10.73 23.37 13.38
N GLU A 116 -11.36 24.10 12.47
CA GLU A 116 -11.48 23.69 11.08
C GLU A 116 -10.10 23.75 10.40
N LYS A 117 -9.69 22.63 9.83
CA LYS A 117 -8.40 22.47 9.18
C LYS A 117 -8.49 21.49 8.03
N GLY A 118 -7.63 21.67 7.06
CA GLY A 118 -7.63 20.84 5.88
C GLY A 118 -7.21 21.58 4.63
N THR A 119 -7.29 20.86 3.52
CA THR A 119 -7.08 21.39 2.18
C THR A 119 -8.15 20.83 1.26
N MET A 120 -8.72 21.71 0.45
CA MET A 120 -9.53 21.39 -0.71
C MET A 120 -8.78 21.83 -1.96
N VAL A 121 -8.69 20.94 -2.94
CA VAL A 121 -8.23 21.27 -4.29
C VAL A 121 -9.35 20.92 -5.25
N SER A 122 -9.79 21.88 -6.05
CA SER A 122 -10.75 21.70 -7.15
C SER A 122 -10.13 22.13 -8.47
N TYR A 123 -10.37 21.35 -9.52
CA TYR A 123 -9.99 21.68 -10.88
C TYR A 123 -10.84 20.89 -11.87
N LYS A 124 -10.97 21.41 -13.10
CA LYS A 124 -11.68 20.73 -14.19
C LYS A 124 -10.69 19.96 -15.06
N LEU A 125 -11.11 18.80 -15.56
CA LEU A 125 -10.31 17.96 -16.46
C LEU A 125 -11.20 17.24 -17.47
N GLN A 126 -10.66 16.97 -18.66
CA GLN A 126 -11.30 16.09 -19.62
C GLN A 126 -11.08 14.62 -19.24
N GLY A 127 -12.13 13.80 -19.27
CA GLY A 127 -12.05 12.39 -18.91
C GLY A 127 -13.15 11.54 -19.52
N ASP A 128 -13.07 10.23 -19.27
CA ASP A 128 -14.09 9.25 -19.65
C ASP A 128 -14.48 8.48 -18.40
N TRP A 129 -15.63 8.84 -17.83
CA TRP A 129 -16.14 8.21 -16.62
C TRP A 129 -16.60 6.78 -16.87
N VAL A 130 -17.30 6.50 -17.97
CA VAL A 130 -17.87 5.18 -18.27
C VAL A 130 -16.78 4.11 -18.30
N ARG A 131 -15.66 4.39 -18.98
CA ARG A 131 -14.54 3.44 -19.08
C ARG A 131 -13.72 3.36 -17.79
N SER A 132 -13.62 4.45 -17.04
CA SER A 132 -12.75 4.55 -15.85
C SER A 132 -13.43 4.17 -14.54
N LYS A 133 -14.77 4.20 -14.48
CA LYS A 133 -15.61 4.01 -13.28
C LYS A 133 -15.17 2.81 -12.45
N LYS A 134 -15.06 1.62 -13.07
CA LYS A 134 -14.67 0.39 -12.37
C LYS A 134 -13.31 0.54 -11.67
N ARG A 135 -12.32 1.14 -12.35
CA ARG A 135 -10.95 1.29 -11.81
C ARG A 135 -10.87 2.32 -10.70
N ILE A 136 -11.63 3.42 -10.81
CA ILE A 136 -11.72 4.43 -9.75
C ILE A 136 -12.38 3.82 -8.52
N ILE A 137 -13.47 3.09 -8.68
CA ILE A 137 -14.13 2.38 -7.57
C ILE A 137 -13.17 1.36 -6.93
N ASP A 138 -12.45 0.57 -7.73
CA ASP A 138 -11.43 -0.37 -7.23
C ASP A 138 -10.33 0.35 -6.43
N TYR A 139 -9.92 1.54 -6.85
CA TYR A 139 -8.96 2.36 -6.11
C TYR A 139 -9.46 2.67 -4.69
N PHE A 140 -10.70 3.17 -4.56
CA PHE A 140 -11.28 3.50 -3.25
C PHE A 140 -11.51 2.25 -2.40
N THR A 141 -12.05 1.18 -2.98
CA THR A 141 -12.27 -0.11 -2.30
C THR A 141 -10.96 -0.66 -1.75
N LYS A 142 -9.90 -0.76 -2.58
CA LYS A 142 -8.60 -1.27 -2.14
C LYS A 142 -7.91 -0.29 -1.16
N THR A 143 -8.07 1.03 -1.34
CA THR A 143 -7.53 2.02 -0.38
C THR A 143 -8.20 1.88 0.99
N ALA A 144 -9.50 1.62 1.06
CA ALA A 144 -10.22 1.40 2.30
C ALA A 144 -9.78 0.14 3.06
N ILE A 145 -9.17 -0.84 2.36
CA ILE A 145 -8.56 -2.03 2.96
C ILE A 145 -7.22 -1.69 3.62
N ILE A 146 -6.33 -0.96 2.93
CA ILE A 146 -4.98 -0.65 3.46
C ILE A 146 -4.95 0.53 4.44
N VAL A 147 -6.01 1.36 4.44
CA VAL A 147 -6.18 2.53 5.32
C VAL A 147 -7.49 2.44 6.11
N PRO A 148 -7.70 1.39 6.93
CA PRO A 148 -8.97 1.23 7.68
C PRO A 148 -9.13 2.25 8.82
N TYR A 149 -8.10 3.05 9.10
CA TYR A 149 -8.14 4.16 10.05
C TYR A 149 -8.64 5.49 9.47
N ALA A 150 -8.92 5.54 8.16
CA ALA A 150 -9.51 6.69 7.51
C ALA A 150 -10.97 6.42 7.13
N SER A 151 -11.77 7.48 7.13
CA SER A 151 -13.06 7.47 6.44
C SER A 151 -12.86 8.05 5.05
N LEU A 152 -13.37 7.37 4.02
CA LEU A 152 -13.34 7.85 2.64
C LEU A 152 -14.77 8.04 2.16
N LEU A 153 -15.04 9.19 1.54
CA LEU A 153 -16.29 9.49 0.88
C LEU A 153 -15.96 9.85 -0.57
N PHE A 154 -16.62 9.20 -1.51
CA PHE A 154 -16.47 9.45 -2.92
C PHE A 154 -17.84 9.63 -3.55
N ASP A 155 -18.08 10.85 -4.03
CA ASP A 155 -19.28 11.22 -4.78
C ASP A 155 -18.98 11.06 -6.28
N THR A 156 -19.77 10.23 -6.97
CA THR A 156 -19.54 9.91 -8.38
C THR A 156 -20.30 10.87 -9.31
N PRO A 157 -19.85 11.02 -10.58
CA PRO A 157 -20.62 11.73 -11.60
C PRO A 157 -22.06 11.23 -11.79
N ASP A 158 -22.34 9.97 -11.45
CA ASP A 158 -23.68 9.37 -11.54
C ASP A 158 -24.57 9.69 -10.32
N GLY A 159 -24.10 10.51 -9.37
CA GLY A 159 -24.80 10.84 -8.12
C GLY A 159 -24.77 9.73 -7.05
N GLN A 160 -23.91 8.73 -7.21
CA GLN A 160 -23.73 7.68 -6.21
C GLN A 160 -22.69 8.09 -5.17
N ILE A 161 -23.04 8.02 -3.89
CA ILE A 161 -22.10 8.29 -2.80
C ILE A 161 -21.56 6.97 -2.24
N LEU A 162 -20.28 6.70 -2.48
CA LEU A 162 -19.55 5.58 -1.89
C LEU A 162 -18.91 6.01 -0.58
N THR A 163 -19.34 5.39 0.53
CA THR A 163 -18.84 5.69 1.87
C THR A 163 -18.10 4.49 2.46
N TYR A 164 -16.85 4.72 2.87
CA TYR A 164 -16.03 3.76 3.58
C TYR A 164 -15.72 4.30 4.97
N ASN A 165 -16.48 3.87 5.97
CA ASN A 165 -16.29 4.31 7.36
C ASN A 165 -15.01 3.75 7.97
N ARG A 166 -14.36 4.53 8.84
CA ARG A 166 -13.25 4.08 9.68
C ARG A 166 -13.63 2.81 10.46
N LEU A 167 -12.73 1.82 10.49
CA LEU A 167 -12.86 0.58 11.27
C LEU A 167 -12.02 0.57 12.55
N ILE A 168 -10.88 1.26 12.55
CA ILE A 168 -9.95 1.29 13.69
C ILE A 168 -9.41 2.70 13.92
N ASP A 169 -9.10 3.06 15.16
CA ASP A 169 -8.45 4.35 15.47
C ASP A 169 -6.91 4.25 15.60
N LYS A 170 -6.37 3.03 15.59
CA LYS A 170 -4.93 2.79 15.72
C LYS A 170 -4.18 3.26 14.46
N LEU A 171 -3.44 4.36 14.59
CA LEU A 171 -2.58 4.88 13.53
C LEU A 171 -1.23 4.17 13.50
N PRO A 172 -0.69 3.84 12.31
CA PRO A 172 0.68 3.37 12.18
C PRO A 172 1.71 4.43 12.58
N VAL A 173 2.89 3.99 13.03
CA VAL A 173 3.99 4.88 13.41
C VAL A 173 4.48 5.66 12.19
N ALA A 174 4.49 6.99 12.28
CA ALA A 174 4.94 7.84 11.18
C ALA A 174 6.43 7.61 10.85
N PRO A 175 6.81 7.57 9.55
CA PRO A 175 8.18 7.34 9.18
C PRO A 175 9.06 8.54 9.55
N ARG A 176 10.33 8.31 9.87
CA ARG A 176 11.31 9.37 10.19
C ARG A 176 12.30 9.55 9.05
N GLU A 177 12.76 10.78 8.85
CA GLU A 177 13.84 11.01 7.90
C GLU A 177 15.14 10.42 8.43
N MET A 178 15.91 9.80 7.53
CA MET A 178 17.17 9.15 7.86
C MET A 178 18.28 9.55 6.89
N LYS A 179 19.52 9.40 7.36
CA LYS A 179 20.70 9.52 6.52
C LYS A 179 20.76 8.39 5.49
N PRO A 180 21.38 8.62 4.33
CA PRO A 180 21.54 7.60 3.31
C PRO A 180 22.42 6.44 3.78
N HIS A 181 22.14 5.25 3.24
CA HIS A 181 22.94 4.06 3.45
C HIS A 181 24.05 3.97 2.39
N PRO A 182 25.30 3.61 2.75
CA PRO A 182 26.43 3.54 1.82
C PRO A 182 26.16 2.80 0.49
N ARG A 183 25.56 1.61 0.55
CA ARG A 183 25.35 0.72 -0.63
C ARG A 183 24.32 1.19 -1.67
N GLY A 184 23.66 2.33 -1.47
CA GLY A 184 22.52 2.76 -2.29
C GLY A 184 22.62 4.17 -2.81
N ILE A 185 23.82 4.74 -2.80
CA ILE A 185 24.02 6.14 -3.09
C ILE A 185 24.48 6.28 -4.53
N ASP A 186 23.81 7.17 -5.24
CA ASP A 186 24.19 7.58 -6.58
C ASP A 186 25.31 8.64 -6.51
N VAL A 187 26.10 8.76 -7.59
CA VAL A 187 27.22 9.70 -7.71
C VAL A 187 26.75 11.13 -7.50
N GLU A 188 25.57 11.49 -8.01
CA GLU A 188 25.02 12.85 -7.86
C GLU A 188 24.64 13.15 -6.39
N LEU A 189 24.08 12.16 -5.70
CA LEU A 189 23.79 12.29 -4.27
C LEU A 189 25.09 12.39 -3.47
N LEU A 190 26.11 11.60 -3.81
CA LEU A 190 27.42 11.66 -3.17
C LEU A 190 28.08 13.03 -3.36
N LYS A 191 28.05 13.58 -4.58
CA LYS A 191 28.54 14.92 -4.92
C LYS A 191 27.81 16.01 -4.14
N LYS A 192 26.49 15.90 -4.02
CA LYS A 192 25.69 16.82 -3.20
C LYS A 192 26.06 16.72 -1.71
N MET A 193 26.31 15.51 -1.22
CA MET A 193 26.71 15.27 0.16
C MET A 193 28.12 15.80 0.45
N THR A 194 29.08 15.63 -0.45
CA THR A 194 30.44 16.18 -0.29
C THR A 194 30.40 17.71 -0.32
N ASN A 195 29.65 18.32 -1.24
CA ASN A 195 29.53 19.79 -1.32
C ASN A 195 28.79 20.43 -0.14
N SER A 196 27.87 19.72 0.50
CA SER A 196 27.09 20.22 1.65
C SER A 196 27.65 19.84 3.01
N THR A 197 28.71 19.01 3.05
CA THR A 197 29.26 18.53 4.32
C THR A 197 30.04 19.62 5.06
N ARG A 198 30.01 19.54 6.39
CA ARG A 198 30.89 20.32 7.27
C ARG A 198 32.11 19.52 7.74
N ALA A 199 32.20 18.25 7.35
CA ALA A 199 33.30 17.37 7.74
C ALA A 199 34.60 17.77 7.02
N ARG A 200 35.70 17.87 7.76
CA ARG A 200 37.04 18.19 7.22
C ARG A 200 37.85 16.95 6.85
N THR A 201 37.42 15.78 7.28
CA THR A 201 38.12 14.50 7.06
C THR A 201 37.15 13.46 6.49
N MET A 202 37.66 12.56 5.65
CA MET A 202 36.90 11.45 5.07
C MET A 202 36.31 10.54 6.15
N LYS A 203 37.04 10.28 7.24
CA LYS A 203 36.53 9.53 8.38
C LYS A 203 35.30 10.18 9.02
N ALA A 204 35.35 11.50 9.24
CA ALA A 204 34.22 12.24 9.79
C ALA A 204 33.04 12.29 8.81
N PHE A 205 33.31 12.43 7.51
CA PHE A 205 32.29 12.37 6.46
C PHE A 205 31.56 11.02 6.45
N MET A 206 32.30 9.91 6.45
CA MET A 206 31.72 8.56 6.46
C MET A 206 30.82 8.32 7.68
N LYS A 207 31.23 8.78 8.87
CA LYS A 207 30.42 8.65 10.10
C LYS A 207 29.20 9.56 10.12
N ASN A 208 29.36 10.81 9.70
CA ASN A 208 28.33 11.83 9.90
C ASN A 208 27.32 11.88 8.76
N SER A 209 27.69 11.49 7.55
CA SER A 209 26.83 11.60 6.37
C SER A 209 26.03 10.34 6.11
N PHE A 210 26.50 9.18 6.58
CA PHE A 210 25.89 7.89 6.28
C PHE A 210 25.24 7.25 7.51
N GLN A 211 24.24 6.42 7.26
CA GLN A 211 23.60 5.60 8.28
C GLN A 211 24.45 4.37 8.59
N ARG A 212 24.47 3.96 9.88
CA ARG A 212 25.06 2.69 10.35
C ARG A 212 26.57 2.55 10.10
N VAL A 213 27.26 3.67 9.90
CA VAL A 213 28.72 3.74 9.80
C VAL A 213 29.29 4.26 11.13
N GLY A 214 30.00 3.39 11.84
CA GLY A 214 30.77 3.74 13.04
C GLY A 214 32.21 4.14 12.70
N ASN A 215 33.00 4.50 13.72
CA ASN A 215 34.41 4.84 13.53
C ASN A 215 35.20 3.65 12.93
N SER A 216 35.01 2.44 13.47
CA SER A 216 35.72 1.23 13.00
C SER A 216 35.37 0.89 11.55
N ILE A 217 34.07 0.84 11.23
CA ILE A 217 33.59 0.55 9.87
C ILE A 217 34.09 1.60 8.88
N ALA A 218 34.14 2.88 9.28
CA ALA A 218 34.68 3.95 8.43
C ALA A 218 36.18 3.72 8.14
N GLU A 219 36.98 3.40 9.15
CA GLU A 219 38.42 3.11 8.98
C GLU A 219 38.64 1.87 8.12
N GLU A 220 37.92 0.79 8.37
CA GLU A 220 38.01 -0.44 7.57
C GLU A 220 37.62 -0.19 6.10
N PHE A 221 36.58 0.61 5.86
CA PHE A 221 36.17 0.98 4.52
C PHE A 221 37.22 1.85 3.82
N LEU A 222 37.77 2.85 4.52
CA LEU A 222 38.78 3.76 3.95
C LEU A 222 40.08 3.02 3.62
N ALA A 223 40.47 2.08 4.47
CA ALA A 223 41.58 1.16 4.21
C ALA A 223 41.30 0.27 2.99
N TYR A 224 40.10 -0.31 2.88
CA TYR A 224 39.68 -1.06 1.69
C TYR A 224 39.67 -0.19 0.42
N SER A 225 39.31 1.08 0.55
CA SER A 225 39.26 2.01 -0.58
C SER A 225 40.60 2.65 -0.93
N ASN A 226 41.69 2.36 -0.22
CA ASN A 226 42.98 3.03 -0.36
C ASN A 226 42.85 4.56 -0.30
N MET A 227 41.96 5.08 0.55
CA MET A 227 41.75 6.53 0.74
C MET A 227 42.30 6.95 2.09
N ASN A 228 42.93 8.13 2.14
CA ASN A 228 43.48 8.64 3.39
C ASN A 228 42.33 9.12 4.31
N PRO A 229 42.22 8.63 5.56
CA PRO A 229 41.15 9.04 6.47
C PRO A 229 41.09 10.54 6.78
N ASP A 230 42.22 11.23 6.70
CA ASP A 230 42.36 12.66 7.00
C ASP A 230 42.22 13.57 5.77
N GLU A 231 41.99 12.98 4.60
CA GLU A 231 41.75 13.72 3.37
C GLU A 231 40.44 14.50 3.42
N ASN A 232 40.39 15.64 2.75
CA ASN A 232 39.21 16.50 2.74
C ASN A 232 38.20 16.03 1.68
N PRO A 233 36.95 15.68 2.06
CA PRO A 233 35.92 15.21 1.12
C PRO A 233 35.55 16.22 0.01
N LEU A 234 35.85 17.51 0.20
CA LEU A 234 35.58 18.56 -0.78
C LEU A 234 36.56 18.57 -1.97
N VAL A 235 37.72 17.92 -1.84
CA VAL A 235 38.77 17.91 -2.86
C VAL A 235 38.54 16.81 -3.91
N LEU A 236 37.67 15.84 -3.61
CA LEU A 236 37.45 14.67 -4.46
C LEU A 236 37.02 15.06 -5.88
N GLY A 237 37.77 14.55 -6.86
CA GLY A 237 37.44 14.68 -8.28
C GLY A 237 36.24 13.82 -8.69
N GLN A 238 35.71 14.05 -9.89
CA GLN A 238 34.55 13.30 -10.39
C GLN A 238 34.84 11.80 -10.54
N ASP A 239 36.03 11.43 -11.02
CA ASP A 239 36.44 10.03 -11.19
C ASP A 239 36.64 9.31 -9.84
N GLU A 240 37.13 10.05 -8.84
CA GLU A 240 37.29 9.54 -7.47
C GLU A 240 35.93 9.32 -6.81
N LEU A 241 34.94 10.19 -7.05
CA LEU A 241 33.57 10.00 -6.56
C LEU A 241 32.91 8.75 -7.17
N VAL A 242 33.10 8.50 -8.46
CA VAL A 242 32.60 7.27 -9.12
C VAL A 242 33.27 6.04 -8.52
N THR A 243 34.59 6.10 -8.31
CA THR A 243 35.36 5.01 -7.68
C THR A 243 34.89 4.75 -6.25
N LEU A 244 34.69 5.82 -5.46
CA LEU A 244 34.16 5.75 -4.10
C LEU A 244 32.77 5.12 -4.08
N MET A 245 31.88 5.54 -4.98
CA MET A 245 30.52 4.99 -5.12
C MET A 245 30.54 3.48 -5.40
N ASN A 246 31.34 3.04 -6.37
CA ASN A 246 31.46 1.62 -6.70
C ASN A 246 31.97 0.80 -5.50
N LYS A 247 32.96 1.33 -4.76
CA LYS A 247 33.47 0.69 -3.55
C LYS A 247 32.44 0.65 -2.42
N LEU A 248 31.64 1.71 -2.26
CA LEU A 248 30.55 1.74 -1.28
C LEU A 248 29.48 0.67 -1.56
N ALA A 249 29.22 0.38 -2.84
CA ALA A 249 28.27 -0.65 -3.25
C ALA A 249 28.75 -2.07 -2.94
N VAL A 250 30.04 -2.35 -3.16
CA VAL A 250 30.64 -3.69 -3.04
C VAL A 250 31.00 -4.06 -1.59
N PHE A 251 31.28 -3.07 -0.72
CA PHE A 251 31.77 -3.36 0.63
C PHE A 251 30.77 -4.13 1.51
N GLU A 252 31.11 -5.36 1.87
CA GLU A 252 30.22 -6.32 2.55
C GLU A 252 30.05 -6.10 4.06
N LYS A 253 30.95 -5.36 4.72
CA LYS A 253 30.90 -5.16 6.17
C LYS A 253 29.94 -4.06 6.62
N PHE A 254 29.29 -3.34 5.71
CA PHE A 254 28.24 -2.41 6.09
C PHE A 254 27.06 -3.13 6.74
N LEU A 255 26.66 -2.63 7.91
CA LEU A 255 25.47 -3.09 8.61
C LEU A 255 24.21 -2.70 7.81
N PRO A 256 23.15 -3.52 7.83
CA PRO A 256 21.92 -3.20 7.12
C PRO A 256 21.30 -1.86 7.61
N PRO A 257 20.67 -1.09 6.71
CA PRO A 257 19.96 0.13 7.02
C PRO A 257 18.87 -0.11 8.06
N SER A 258 18.54 0.93 8.83
CA SER A 258 17.48 0.84 9.81
C SER A 258 16.10 0.95 9.15
N SER A 259 15.16 0.15 9.63
CA SER A 259 13.74 0.22 9.28
C SER A 259 12.99 1.43 9.84
N LYS A 260 13.62 2.29 10.65
CA LYS A 260 12.96 3.47 11.25
C LYS A 260 12.52 4.53 10.22
N SER A 261 13.05 4.48 9.00
CA SER A 261 12.61 5.30 7.86
C SER A 261 11.31 4.80 7.23
N LEU A 262 10.86 3.62 7.62
CA LEU A 262 9.67 2.96 7.12
C LEU A 262 8.52 3.04 8.13
N SER A 263 7.32 2.93 7.57
CA SER A 263 6.03 2.95 8.22
C SER A 263 5.21 1.81 7.58
N PRO A 264 5.42 0.56 8.02
CA PRO A 264 4.59 -0.57 7.61
C PRO A 264 3.11 -0.30 7.94
N ALA A 265 2.19 -1.05 7.32
CA ALA A 265 0.78 -0.92 7.65
C ALA A 265 0.51 -1.50 9.05
N GLY A 266 1.14 -2.63 9.36
CA GLY A 266 0.95 -3.39 10.58
C GLY A 266 -0.04 -4.53 10.38
N ILE A 267 0.23 -5.66 11.04
CA ILE A 267 -0.59 -6.88 10.98
C ILE A 267 -2.04 -6.60 11.40
N ASP A 268 -2.24 -5.88 12.51
CA ASP A 268 -3.58 -5.53 13.02
C ASP A 268 -4.37 -4.68 12.02
N VAL A 269 -3.69 -3.74 11.36
CA VAL A 269 -4.30 -2.82 10.39
C VAL A 269 -4.73 -3.59 9.15
N LEU A 270 -3.85 -4.43 8.61
CA LEU A 270 -4.18 -5.28 7.45
C LEU A 270 -5.29 -6.28 7.78
N SER A 271 -5.25 -6.86 8.98
CA SER A 271 -6.27 -7.79 9.45
C SER A 271 -7.62 -7.12 9.63
N ALA A 272 -7.69 -5.87 10.11
CA ALA A 272 -8.94 -5.12 10.18
C ALA A 272 -9.45 -4.72 8.79
N GLY A 273 -8.54 -4.32 7.90
CA GLY A 273 -8.86 -3.93 6.53
C GLY A 273 -9.50 -5.05 5.71
N ILE A 274 -8.96 -6.27 5.80
CA ILE A 274 -9.48 -7.41 5.02
C ILE A 274 -10.88 -7.85 5.47
N GLN A 275 -11.30 -7.52 6.69
CA GLN A 275 -12.65 -7.83 7.17
C GLN A 275 -13.73 -7.18 6.31
N ARG A 276 -13.42 -6.12 5.55
CA ARG A 276 -14.34 -5.56 4.55
C ARG A 276 -14.78 -6.57 3.50
N LEU A 277 -13.98 -7.59 3.22
CA LEU A 277 -14.30 -8.66 2.28
C LEU A 277 -15.01 -9.85 2.96
N SER A 278 -15.25 -9.78 4.27
CA SER A 278 -15.90 -10.82 5.09
C SER A 278 -15.35 -12.24 4.87
N PRO A 279 -14.03 -12.49 5.02
CA PRO A 279 -13.47 -13.83 4.91
C PRO A 279 -13.75 -14.69 6.15
N ASP A 280 -13.82 -16.02 6.00
CA ASP A 280 -13.93 -16.94 7.14
C ASP A 280 -12.67 -16.94 8.00
N PHE A 281 -11.51 -16.94 7.34
CA PHE A 281 -10.20 -16.93 7.98
C PHE A 281 -9.27 -15.94 7.30
N SER A 282 -8.48 -15.23 8.10
CA SER A 282 -7.39 -14.39 7.61
C SER A 282 -6.14 -14.58 8.47
N VAL A 283 -4.97 -14.57 7.83
CA VAL A 283 -3.66 -14.61 8.49
C VAL A 283 -2.75 -13.60 7.82
N PHE A 284 -2.04 -12.81 8.62
CA PHE A 284 -1.06 -11.83 8.16
C PHE A 284 0.28 -12.04 8.88
N LYS A 285 1.38 -11.82 8.16
CA LYS A 285 2.75 -11.87 8.68
C LYS A 285 3.54 -10.68 8.13
N GLN A 286 4.34 -10.08 9.00
CA GLN A 286 5.32 -9.07 8.64
C GLN A 286 6.71 -9.71 8.63
N ARG A 287 7.44 -9.54 7.52
CA ARG A 287 8.81 -10.02 7.39
C ARG A 287 9.81 -9.08 8.06
N SER A 288 10.99 -9.60 8.36
CA SER A 288 12.11 -8.77 8.80
C SER A 288 12.51 -7.77 7.71
N PRO A 289 12.95 -6.56 8.07
CA PRO A 289 13.43 -5.58 7.10
C PRO A 289 14.61 -6.13 6.30
N ASN A 290 14.60 -5.91 4.99
CA ASN A 290 15.67 -6.29 4.08
C ASN A 290 16.06 -5.07 3.22
N VAL A 291 17.04 -5.22 2.32
CA VAL A 291 17.67 -4.11 1.61
C VAL A 291 17.76 -4.40 0.12
N HIS A 292 17.48 -3.40 -0.68
CA HIS A 292 17.71 -3.44 -2.12
C HIS A 292 18.23 -2.08 -2.58
N GLU A 293 19.36 -2.05 -3.31
CA GLU A 293 20.02 -0.81 -3.74
C GLU A 293 20.21 0.19 -2.59
N GLY A 294 20.59 -0.30 -1.39
CA GLY A 294 20.72 0.49 -0.15
C GLY A 294 19.44 1.13 0.39
N HIS A 295 18.28 0.85 -0.21
CA HIS A 295 16.98 1.23 0.32
C HIS A 295 16.42 0.11 1.21
N PRO A 296 16.09 0.38 2.49
CA PRO A 296 15.40 -0.60 3.32
C PRO A 296 13.98 -0.82 2.80
N PHE A 297 13.53 -2.07 2.80
CA PHE A 297 12.15 -2.43 2.54
C PHE A 297 11.64 -3.48 3.53
N ILE A 298 10.33 -3.49 3.76
CA ILE A 298 9.61 -4.52 4.53
C ILE A 298 8.47 -5.05 3.68
N VAL A 299 8.26 -6.36 3.76
CA VAL A 299 7.17 -7.08 3.09
C VAL A 299 6.19 -7.55 4.15
N GLU A 300 4.92 -7.19 3.98
CA GLU A 300 3.79 -7.67 4.76
C GLU A 300 2.90 -8.51 3.85
N THR A 301 2.75 -9.79 4.19
CA THR A 301 1.94 -10.73 3.42
C THR A 301 0.73 -11.14 4.23
N GLY A 302 -0.39 -11.36 3.54
CA GLY A 302 -1.58 -11.94 4.12
C GLY A 302 -2.25 -12.89 3.16
N VAL A 303 -2.98 -13.84 3.72
CA VAL A 303 -3.87 -14.72 2.99
C VAL A 303 -5.20 -14.74 3.73
N ALA A 304 -6.29 -14.65 2.97
CA ALA A 304 -7.65 -14.80 3.47
C ALA A 304 -8.38 -15.86 2.64
N TYR A 305 -9.31 -16.57 3.28
CA TYR A 305 -9.98 -17.72 2.71
C TYR A 305 -11.46 -17.77 3.11
N GLY A 306 -12.33 -18.16 2.18
CA GLY A 306 -13.74 -18.42 2.44
C GLY A 306 -14.61 -17.16 2.56
N GLY A 307 -15.79 -17.31 3.16
CA GLY A 307 -16.73 -16.22 3.36
C GLY A 307 -17.32 -15.67 2.06
N SER A 308 -17.40 -14.34 1.96
CA SER A 308 -17.94 -13.62 0.80
C SER A 308 -16.90 -13.28 -0.27
N LEU A 309 -15.73 -13.93 -0.23
CA LEU A 309 -14.69 -13.75 -1.23
C LEU A 309 -15.12 -14.35 -2.59
N ASP A 310 -14.73 -13.67 -3.68
CA ASP A 310 -14.96 -14.17 -5.02
C ASP A 310 -14.26 -15.53 -5.24
N PRO A 311 -14.89 -16.47 -5.96
CA PRO A 311 -14.28 -17.76 -6.28
C PRO A 311 -12.94 -17.60 -6.99
N GLY A 312 -11.99 -18.48 -6.64
CA GLY A 312 -10.65 -18.46 -7.19
C GLY A 312 -9.66 -17.55 -6.46
N ILE A 313 -8.53 -17.31 -7.12
CA ILE A 313 -7.38 -16.61 -6.54
C ILE A 313 -7.43 -15.13 -6.89
N ASN A 314 -7.62 -14.29 -5.86
CA ASN A 314 -7.60 -12.83 -5.95
C ASN A 314 -6.32 -12.29 -5.34
N VAL A 315 -5.68 -11.29 -5.98
CA VAL A 315 -4.41 -10.71 -5.50
C VAL A 315 -4.57 -9.20 -5.25
N TYR A 316 -4.44 -8.80 -4.00
CA TYR A 316 -4.46 -7.41 -3.54
C TYR A 316 -3.02 -6.94 -3.31
N ARG A 317 -2.57 -6.05 -4.18
CA ARG A 317 -1.19 -5.53 -4.16
C ARG A 317 -1.16 -4.10 -3.65
N PHE A 318 -0.27 -3.84 -2.71
CA PHE A 318 -0.06 -2.52 -2.13
C PHE A 318 1.42 -2.17 -2.11
N ALA A 319 1.75 -0.93 -2.46
CA ALA A 319 3.10 -0.39 -2.33
C ALA A 319 3.05 0.97 -1.65
N ASN A 320 3.78 1.14 -0.54
CA ASN A 320 3.77 2.36 0.27
C ASN A 320 2.33 2.84 0.61
N ARG A 321 1.42 1.91 0.91
CA ARG A 321 -0.02 2.13 1.13
C ARG A 321 -0.82 2.67 -0.05
N ILE A 322 -0.34 2.47 -1.27
CA ILE A 322 -1.07 2.74 -2.51
C ILE A 322 -1.52 1.40 -3.10
N PRO A 323 -2.80 1.22 -3.45
CA PRO A 323 -3.23 0.03 -4.18
C PRO A 323 -2.69 0.04 -5.61
N LEU A 324 -2.18 -1.10 -6.06
CA LEU A 324 -1.74 -1.30 -7.44
C LEU A 324 -2.87 -1.95 -8.24
N LEU A 325 -3.32 -1.29 -9.30
CA LEU A 325 -4.55 -1.68 -10.01
C LEU A 325 -4.28 -2.30 -11.38
N TYR A 326 -3.31 -1.78 -12.12
CA TYR A 326 -3.03 -2.22 -13.47
C TYR A 326 -1.90 -3.26 -13.49
N ASP A 327 -1.76 -3.95 -14.63
CA ASP A 327 -0.67 -4.89 -14.93
C ASP A 327 -0.42 -5.98 -13.87
N GLU A 328 -1.49 -6.51 -13.27
CA GLU A 328 -1.40 -7.54 -12.23
C GLU A 328 -0.57 -8.76 -12.68
N ARG A 329 -0.69 -9.19 -13.94
CA ARG A 329 0.03 -10.36 -14.48
C ARG A 329 1.53 -10.15 -14.63
N SER A 330 1.98 -8.91 -14.76
CA SER A 330 3.39 -8.53 -14.91
C SER A 330 4.09 -8.34 -13.57
N ASP A 331 3.34 -8.29 -12.46
CA ASP A 331 3.86 -8.07 -11.13
C ASP A 331 4.59 -9.31 -10.59
N VAL A 332 5.69 -9.08 -9.86
CA VAL A 332 6.43 -10.14 -9.14
C VAL A 332 5.53 -10.97 -8.22
N THR A 333 4.51 -10.35 -7.62
CA THR A 333 3.56 -11.01 -6.72
C THR A 333 2.76 -12.07 -7.46
N TYR A 334 2.26 -11.77 -8.66
CA TYR A 334 1.47 -12.71 -9.45
C TYR A 334 2.32 -13.92 -9.88
N ARG A 335 3.58 -13.66 -10.26
CA ARG A 335 4.56 -14.72 -10.52
C ARG A 335 4.78 -15.62 -9.31
N VAL A 336 4.92 -15.04 -8.11
CA VAL A 336 5.07 -15.81 -6.86
C VAL A 336 3.83 -16.65 -6.60
N VAL A 337 2.63 -16.05 -6.61
CA VAL A 337 1.37 -16.74 -6.31
C VAL A 337 1.14 -17.91 -7.28
N ARG A 338 1.43 -17.73 -8.58
CA ARG A 338 1.33 -18.80 -9.58
C ARG A 338 2.25 -19.99 -9.30
N ASN A 339 3.43 -19.73 -8.74
CA ASN A 339 4.43 -20.76 -8.44
C ASN A 339 4.17 -21.48 -7.10
N LEU A 340 3.25 -20.98 -6.27
CA LEU A 340 2.92 -21.61 -4.99
C LEU A 340 2.10 -22.89 -5.21
N ASN A 341 2.56 -24.00 -4.64
CA ASN A 341 1.81 -25.25 -4.63
C ASN A 341 0.76 -25.26 -3.51
N LEU A 342 -0.45 -24.78 -3.83
CA LEU A 342 -1.59 -24.70 -2.91
C LEU A 342 -2.06 -26.06 -2.38
N LYS A 343 -1.90 -27.12 -3.17
CA LYS A 343 -2.36 -28.48 -2.79
C LYS A 343 -1.69 -28.96 -1.50
N ASN A 344 -0.43 -28.59 -1.28
CA ASN A 344 0.31 -28.94 -0.06
C ASN A 344 -0.33 -28.36 1.21
N TYR A 345 -1.10 -27.29 1.08
CA TYR A 345 -1.81 -26.63 2.17
C TYR A 345 -3.27 -27.05 2.28
N GLY A 346 -3.74 -27.99 1.43
CA GLY A 346 -5.13 -28.41 1.37
C GLY A 346 -6.05 -27.44 0.63
N LEU A 347 -5.47 -26.59 -0.22
CA LEU A 347 -6.17 -25.57 -1.00
C LEU A 347 -6.17 -25.91 -2.50
N ARG A 348 -7.24 -25.52 -3.19
CA ARG A 348 -7.40 -25.62 -4.66
C ARG A 348 -7.41 -24.23 -5.28
N GLN A 349 -7.16 -24.15 -6.58
CA GLN A 349 -7.14 -22.88 -7.31
C GLN A 349 -8.52 -22.25 -7.46
N GLU A 350 -9.59 -23.05 -7.39
CA GLU A 350 -10.99 -22.60 -7.46
C GLU A 350 -11.53 -22.12 -6.11
N ASP A 351 -10.83 -22.46 -5.01
CA ASP A 351 -11.28 -22.04 -3.69
C ASP A 351 -11.18 -20.50 -3.57
N PRO A 352 -12.11 -19.85 -2.86
CA PRO A 352 -12.12 -18.39 -2.70
C PRO A 352 -10.97 -17.96 -1.78
N ILE A 353 -9.87 -17.51 -2.39
CA ILE A 353 -8.62 -17.15 -1.73
C ILE A 353 -8.22 -15.73 -2.12
N ALA A 354 -7.95 -14.89 -1.13
CA ALA A 354 -7.38 -13.57 -1.32
C ALA A 354 -5.94 -13.52 -0.80
N PHE A 355 -4.99 -13.26 -1.69
CA PHE A 355 -3.60 -12.95 -1.35
C PHE A 355 -3.45 -11.44 -1.20
N VAL A 356 -2.87 -11.01 -0.09
CA VAL A 356 -2.60 -9.60 0.19
C VAL A 356 -1.09 -9.42 0.31
N ILE A 357 -0.53 -8.47 -0.44
CA ILE A 357 0.87 -8.07 -0.30
C ILE A 357 0.95 -6.57 -0.09
N HIS A 358 1.75 -6.15 0.89
CA HIS A 358 2.17 -4.77 1.04
C HIS A 358 3.69 -4.70 1.12
N ILE A 359 4.29 -3.96 0.20
CA ILE A 359 5.70 -3.57 0.28
C ILE A 359 5.81 -2.13 0.75
N CYS A 360 6.63 -1.88 1.77
CA CYS A 360 7.00 -0.53 2.17
C CYS A 360 8.50 -0.32 2.00
N SER A 361 8.89 0.77 1.32
CA SER A 361 10.27 1.12 1.05
C SER A 361 10.43 2.63 0.90
N THR A 362 11.64 3.13 1.10
CA THR A 362 11.99 4.52 0.70
C THR A 362 11.97 4.69 -0.82
N LYS A 363 12.35 3.63 -1.56
CA LYS A 363 12.26 3.53 -3.03
C LYS A 363 11.72 2.15 -3.38
N VAL A 364 10.47 2.08 -3.83
CA VAL A 364 9.89 0.83 -4.34
C VAL A 364 10.40 0.60 -5.77
N PRO A 365 10.88 -0.60 -6.12
CA PRO A 365 11.38 -0.90 -7.45
C PRO A 365 10.20 -1.07 -8.42
N TYR A 366 9.62 0.04 -8.89
CA TYR A 366 8.63 0.00 -9.95
C TYR A 366 9.30 -0.20 -11.31
N LYS A 367 8.66 -0.92 -12.21
CA LYS A 367 9.17 -1.07 -13.59
C LYS A 367 8.79 0.11 -14.49
N THR A 368 7.64 0.74 -14.24
CA THR A 368 7.11 1.88 -15.00
C THR A 368 7.01 3.13 -14.12
N VAL A 369 7.01 4.31 -14.76
CA VAL A 369 6.84 5.60 -14.07
C VAL A 369 5.44 5.73 -13.44
N GLY A 370 4.43 5.06 -14.03
CA GLY A 370 3.05 5.01 -13.54
C GLY A 370 2.88 4.26 -12.21
N LYS A 371 3.89 3.50 -11.77
CA LYS A 371 3.88 2.74 -10.49
C LYS A 371 2.83 1.64 -10.41
N GLU A 372 2.52 1.00 -11.52
CA GLU A 372 1.43 0.02 -11.57
C GLU A 372 1.80 -1.38 -11.09
N TYR A 373 3.08 -1.73 -11.14
CA TYR A 373 3.55 -3.03 -10.66
C TYR A 373 5.00 -2.98 -10.19
N ILE A 374 5.32 -3.93 -9.32
CA ILE A 374 6.63 -4.11 -8.72
C ILE A 374 7.50 -4.94 -9.69
N ALA A 375 8.70 -4.44 -9.95
CA ALA A 375 9.68 -5.11 -10.79
C ALA A 375 10.15 -6.43 -10.17
N ASP A 376 10.62 -7.31 -11.04
CA ASP A 376 11.00 -8.67 -10.66
C ASP A 376 12.41 -8.73 -10.08
N VAL A 377 12.54 -8.35 -8.81
CA VAL A 377 13.79 -8.34 -8.03
C VAL A 377 13.86 -9.61 -7.19
N ASP A 378 14.95 -10.38 -7.29
CA ASP A 378 15.08 -11.69 -6.64
C ASP A 378 14.91 -11.64 -5.11
N ILE A 379 15.52 -10.65 -4.45
CA ILE A 379 15.42 -10.49 -2.98
C ILE A 379 13.96 -10.21 -2.58
N VAL A 380 13.27 -9.34 -3.31
CA VAL A 380 11.85 -9.02 -3.07
C VAL A 380 10.97 -10.24 -3.32
N ARG A 381 11.18 -10.95 -4.44
CA ARG A 381 10.48 -12.18 -4.80
C ARG A 381 10.59 -13.23 -3.69
N LYS A 382 11.80 -13.45 -3.19
CA LYS A 382 12.08 -14.42 -2.12
C LYS A 382 11.36 -14.07 -0.81
N GLU A 383 11.36 -12.81 -0.39
CA GLU A 383 10.66 -12.38 0.83
C GLU A 383 9.13 -12.49 0.70
N ILE A 384 8.58 -12.17 -0.48
CA ILE A 384 7.15 -12.37 -0.76
C ILE A 384 6.79 -13.85 -0.69
N GLU A 385 7.58 -14.71 -1.33
CA GLU A 385 7.36 -16.16 -1.34
C GLU A 385 7.41 -16.76 0.06
N LEU A 386 8.42 -16.40 0.86
CA LEU A 386 8.54 -16.86 2.24
C LEU A 386 7.38 -16.37 3.11
N GLY A 387 6.97 -15.10 2.97
CA GLY A 387 5.83 -14.55 3.70
C GLY A 387 4.52 -15.28 3.39
N PHE A 388 4.24 -15.54 2.11
CA PHE A 388 3.05 -16.31 1.75
C PHE A 388 3.11 -17.76 2.23
N LYS A 389 4.26 -18.44 2.15
CA LYS A 389 4.43 -19.79 2.71
C LYS A 389 4.13 -19.82 4.21
N ASP A 390 4.59 -18.83 4.96
CA ASP A 390 4.32 -18.72 6.40
C ASP A 390 2.81 -18.54 6.68
N CYS A 391 2.11 -17.71 5.90
CA CYS A 391 0.66 -17.52 6.02
C CYS A 391 -0.13 -18.79 5.65
N LEU A 392 0.26 -19.45 4.55
CA LEU A 392 -0.42 -20.65 4.04
C LEU A 392 -0.30 -21.84 4.99
N ARG A 393 0.81 -21.99 5.73
CA ARG A 393 0.94 -23.02 6.77
C ARG A 393 -0.13 -22.88 7.85
N GLU A 394 -0.34 -21.66 8.34
CA GLU A 394 -1.31 -21.37 9.40
C GLU A 394 -2.76 -21.49 8.91
N ILE A 395 -3.06 -21.01 7.70
CA ILE A 395 -4.39 -21.16 7.10
C ILE A 395 -4.70 -22.62 6.81
N GLY A 396 -3.75 -23.37 6.27
CA GLY A 396 -3.91 -24.80 6.02
C GLY A 396 -4.25 -25.56 7.31
N GLU A 397 -3.67 -25.16 8.45
CA GLU A 397 -4.04 -25.74 9.75
C GLU A 397 -5.48 -25.41 10.14
N LYS A 398 -5.91 -24.15 10.01
CA LYS A 398 -7.28 -23.71 10.32
C LYS A 398 -8.32 -24.44 9.46
N ILE A 399 -8.05 -24.58 8.16
CA ILE A 399 -8.93 -25.28 7.21
C ILE A 399 -9.01 -26.77 7.54
N ARG A 400 -7.88 -27.44 7.75
CA ARG A 400 -7.87 -28.87 8.14
C ARG A 400 -8.63 -29.11 9.44
N ARG A 401 -8.52 -28.19 10.41
CA ARG A 401 -9.27 -28.25 11.67
C ARG A 401 -10.78 -28.13 11.43
N ARG A 402 -11.22 -27.17 10.61
CA ARG A 402 -12.63 -27.02 10.20
C ARG A 402 -13.15 -28.28 9.50
N ASP A 403 -12.40 -28.79 8.52
CA ASP A 403 -12.80 -29.95 7.73
C ASP A 403 -12.86 -31.23 8.59
N ARG A 404 -11.98 -31.36 9.59
CA ARG A 404 -12.03 -32.46 10.56
C ARG A 404 -13.31 -32.41 11.40
N VAL A 405 -13.70 -31.22 11.86
CA VAL A 405 -14.96 -31.02 12.62
C VAL A 405 -16.17 -31.34 11.74
N TYR A 406 -16.17 -30.85 10.49
CA TYR A 406 -17.25 -31.12 9.54
C TYR A 406 -17.38 -32.62 9.20
N LYS A 407 -16.27 -33.30 8.94
CA LYS A 407 -16.25 -34.76 8.70
C LYS A 407 -16.74 -35.54 9.91
N LYS A 408 -16.38 -35.13 11.14
CA LYS A 408 -16.85 -35.77 12.38
C LYS A 408 -18.37 -35.61 12.52
N ARG A 409 -18.91 -34.40 12.35
CA ARG A 409 -20.37 -34.14 12.40
C ARG A 409 -21.12 -34.92 11.32
N LYS A 410 -20.61 -34.94 10.09
CA LYS A 410 -21.25 -35.70 8.99
C LYS A 410 -21.27 -37.21 9.28
N ARG A 411 -20.21 -37.74 9.89
CA ARG A 411 -20.16 -39.15 10.33
C ARG A 411 -21.17 -39.41 11.45
N GLU A 412 -21.25 -38.53 12.43
CA GLU A 412 -22.19 -38.61 13.54
C GLU A 412 -23.65 -38.59 13.07
N ASN A 413 -24.01 -37.66 12.19
CA ASN A 413 -25.35 -37.60 11.60
C ASN A 413 -25.70 -38.88 10.84
N ARG A 414 -24.78 -39.39 10.00
CA ARG A 414 -24.99 -40.66 9.27
C ARG A 414 -25.17 -41.83 10.22
N LEU A 415 -24.34 -41.94 11.26
CA LEU A 415 -24.49 -43.00 12.26
C LEU A 415 -25.83 -42.88 12.98
N THR A 416 -26.28 -41.66 13.28
CA THR A 416 -27.60 -41.40 13.88
C THR A 416 -28.73 -41.89 12.99
N GLU A 417 -28.69 -41.60 11.68
CA GLU A 417 -29.66 -42.12 10.71
C GLU A 417 -29.65 -43.66 10.67
N TYR A 418 -28.48 -44.30 10.61
CA TYR A 418 -28.36 -45.76 10.62
C TYR A 418 -28.90 -46.40 11.91
N TYR A 419 -28.56 -45.84 13.08
CA TYR A 419 -29.06 -46.35 14.34
C TYR A 419 -30.59 -46.17 14.44
N THR A 420 -31.13 -45.06 13.94
CA THR A 420 -32.58 -44.80 13.85
C THR A 420 -33.27 -45.89 13.06
N PHE A 421 -32.79 -46.15 11.84
CA PHE A 421 -33.32 -47.19 10.97
C PHE A 421 -33.23 -48.60 11.60
N MET A 422 -32.09 -48.93 12.21
CA MET A 422 -31.90 -50.23 12.87
C MET A 422 -32.86 -50.43 14.06
N ALA A 423 -33.09 -49.39 14.86
CA ALA A 423 -34.02 -49.48 15.98
C ALA A 423 -35.47 -49.65 15.52
N GLU A 424 -35.88 -48.99 14.42
CA GLU A 424 -37.20 -49.18 13.81
C GLU A 424 -37.40 -50.64 13.36
N ILE A 425 -36.42 -51.22 12.65
CA ILE A 425 -36.46 -52.63 12.22
C ILE A 425 -36.54 -53.57 13.42
N LEU A 426 -35.67 -53.37 14.42
CA LEU A 426 -35.65 -54.23 15.62
C LEU A 426 -36.94 -54.11 16.42
N SER A 427 -37.49 -52.91 16.52
CA SER A 427 -38.77 -52.66 17.19
C SER A 427 -39.92 -53.41 16.50
N SER A 428 -39.95 -53.37 15.16
CA SER A 428 -40.91 -54.12 14.35
C SER A 428 -40.74 -55.65 14.50
N ALA A 429 -39.50 -56.15 14.44
CA ALA A 429 -39.22 -57.58 14.51
C ALA A 429 -39.50 -58.18 15.90
N LEU A 430 -39.15 -57.45 16.97
CA LEU A 430 -39.30 -57.91 18.35
C LEU A 430 -40.66 -57.55 18.96
N LYS A 431 -41.50 -56.77 18.26
CA LYS A 431 -42.77 -56.21 18.77
C LYS A 431 -42.62 -55.48 20.10
N ARG A 432 -41.44 -54.88 20.35
CA ARG A 432 -41.11 -54.12 21.57
C ARG A 432 -40.40 -52.86 21.17
N HIS A 433 -40.77 -51.73 21.78
CA HIS A 433 -40.10 -50.45 21.53
C HIS A 433 -38.61 -50.51 21.89
N VAL A 434 -37.74 -50.33 20.90
CA VAL A 434 -36.29 -50.20 21.05
C VAL A 434 -35.92 -48.72 20.91
N SER A 435 -35.48 -48.08 22.00
CA SER A 435 -35.11 -46.66 22.01
C SER A 435 -33.60 -46.45 21.86
N ILE A 436 -33.21 -45.44 21.10
CA ILE A 436 -31.79 -45.06 20.91
C ILE A 436 -31.36 -43.92 21.84
N SER A 437 -32.28 -43.41 22.67
CA SER A 437 -32.01 -42.34 23.63
C SER A 437 -30.78 -42.62 24.49
N ILE A 438 -30.61 -43.85 24.99
CA ILE A 438 -29.47 -44.25 25.84
C ILE A 438 -28.11 -44.13 25.11
N LEU A 439 -28.07 -44.37 23.80
CA LEU A 439 -26.85 -44.30 22.98
C LEU A 439 -26.37 -42.87 22.72
N PHE A 440 -27.28 -41.90 22.74
CA PHE A 440 -26.97 -40.49 22.47
C PHE A 440 -26.95 -39.61 23.73
N ASP A 441 -27.57 -40.04 24.84
CA ASP A 441 -27.67 -39.27 26.08
C ASP A 441 -26.46 -39.45 27.01
N SER A 442 -25.66 -40.50 26.80
CA SER A 442 -24.41 -40.78 27.54
C SER A 442 -23.28 -39.76 27.28
N GLY A 443 -23.50 -38.75 26.43
CA GLY A 443 -22.56 -37.66 26.15
C GLY A 443 -22.83 -36.34 26.88
N ARG A 444 -23.93 -36.22 27.66
CA ARG A 444 -24.25 -34.98 28.43
C ARG A 444 -23.99 -35.07 29.93
N GLY A 445 -23.57 -36.23 30.45
CA GLY A 445 -23.37 -36.47 31.89
C GLY A 445 -21.93 -36.39 32.40
N GLY A 446 -21.05 -35.59 31.80
CA GLY A 446 -19.62 -35.57 32.19
C GLY A 446 -18.89 -34.27 31.87
N LEU A 447 -19.44 -33.14 32.32
CA LEU A 447 -18.75 -31.84 32.43
C LEU A 447 -19.36 -31.09 33.62
N ASN A 448 -19.17 -31.63 34.82
CA ASN A 448 -19.28 -30.94 36.10
C ASN A 448 -18.41 -31.74 37.08
N GLU A 449 -17.11 -31.54 36.97
CA GLU A 449 -16.10 -31.53 38.05
C GLU A 449 -14.77 -31.01 37.49
#